data_AF-A0A261VZ36-F1
#
_entry.id   AF-A0A261VZ36-F1
#
_cell.length_a   1.000
_cell.length_b   1.000
_cell.length_c   1.000
_cell.angle_alpha   90.00
_cell.angle_beta   90.00
_cell.angle_gamma   90.00
#
_symmetry.space_group_name_H-M   'P 1'
#
loop_
_entity.id
_entity.type
_entity.pdbx_description
1 polymer ?
#
loop_
_entity_poly.entity_id
_entity_poly.type
_entity_poly.pdbx_seq_one_letter_code
_entity_poly.pdbx_strand_id
1 'polypeptide(L)' 'MRKRYTITVHPRWDIPFEASAEQVADMRADGLVVDELCNTVPTWLPGPLVRGWCRAQDAWQWLRLF' A
#
# COMPACT_ATOMS: atom_id res chain seq x y z
N MET A 1 -15.15 -1.21 -0.17
CA MET A 1 -14.09 -2.23 0.06
C MET A 1 -12.97 -1.57 0.84
N ARG A 2 -12.37 -2.27 1.84
CA ARG A 2 -11.21 -1.77 2.58
C ARG A 2 -9.93 -2.07 1.79
N LYS A 3 -9.00 -1.13 1.79
CA LYS A 3 -7.66 -1.30 1.18
C LYS A 3 -6.58 -1.04 2.22
N ARG A 4 -5.35 -1.44 1.89
CA ARG A 4 -4.19 -1.29 2.76
C ARG A 4 -3.46 0.01 2.40
N TYR A 5 -3.21 0.84 3.40
CA TYR A 5 -2.55 2.13 3.29
C TYR A 5 -1.38 2.23 4.27
N THR A 6 -0.51 3.20 4.05
CA THR A 6 0.49 3.68 5.01
C THR A 6 0.21 5.11 5.37
N ILE A 7 0.43 5.46 6.64
CA ILE A 7 0.38 6.84 7.12
C ILE A 7 1.76 7.23 7.66
N THR A 8 2.25 8.39 7.24
CA THR A 8 3.49 8.95 7.76
C THR A 8 3.19 9.74 9.03
N VAL A 9 3.57 9.19 10.19
CA VAL A 9 3.37 9.84 11.51
C VAL A 9 4.58 10.71 11.88
N HIS A 10 5.75 10.35 11.37
CA HIS A 10 7.01 11.06 11.55
C HIS A 10 7.83 10.87 10.26
N PRO A 11 8.74 11.79 9.86
CA PRO A 11 9.55 11.67 8.64
C PRO A 11 10.36 10.38 8.46
N ARG A 12 10.36 9.47 9.44
CA ARG A 12 11.13 8.22 9.44
C ARG A 12 10.27 6.97 9.56
N TRP A 13 8.98 7.10 9.87
CA TRP A 13 8.13 5.96 10.21
C TRP A 13 6.79 6.03 9.49
N ASP A 14 6.48 4.93 8.80
CA ASP A 14 5.19 4.69 8.19
C ASP A 14 4.51 3.51 8.89
N ILE A 15 3.22 3.63 9.17
CA ILE A 15 2.44 2.58 9.81
C ILE A 15 1.42 2.03 8.81
N PRO A 16 1.45 0.72 8.49
CA PRO A 16 0.45 0.11 7.63
C PRO A 16 -0.89 -0.06 8.37
N PHE A 17 -2.01 0.29 7.72
CA PHE A 17 -3.36 0.15 8.27
C PHE A 17 -4.39 -0.14 7.16
N GLU A 18 -5.60 -0.55 7.56
CA GLU A 18 -6.71 -0.78 6.63
C GLU A 18 -7.80 0.27 6.80
N ALA A 19 -8.20 0.91 5.70
CA ALA A 19 -9.23 1.96 5.70
C ALA A 19 -10.14 1.88 4.47
N SER A 20 -11.32 2.49 4.54
CA SER A 20 -12.16 2.77 3.37
C SER A 20 -11.63 3.98 2.60
N ALA A 21 -12.07 4.15 1.35
CA ALA A 21 -11.70 5.33 0.56
C ALA A 21 -12.21 6.64 1.18
N GLU A 22 -13.39 6.61 1.81
CA GLU A 22 -13.97 7.74 2.54
C GLU A 22 -13.10 8.13 3.74
N GLN A 23 -12.70 7.16 4.56
CA GLN A 23 -11.81 7.40 5.71
C GLN A 23 -10.46 8.00 5.28
N VAL A 24 -9.89 7.53 4.16
CA VAL A 24 -8.63 8.08 3.64
C VAL A 24 -8.82 9.50 3.11
N ALA A 25 -9.97 9.81 2.50
CA ALA A 25 -10.27 11.17 2.07
C ALA A 25 -10.36 12.13 3.26
N ASP A 26 -11.03 11.72 4.34
CA ASP A 26 -11.12 12.50 5.58
C ASP A 26 -9.73 12.72 6.21
N MET A 27 -8.93 11.65 6.33
CA MET A 27 -7.56 11.75 6.87
C MET A 27 -6.67 12.69 6.05
N ARG A 28 -6.79 12.66 4.71
CA ARG A 28 -6.05 13.58 3.83
C ARG A 28 -6.55 15.01 3.95
N ALA A 29 -7.85 15.22 4.18
CA ALA A 29 -8.41 16.54 4.45
C ALA A 29 -7.88 17.14 5.77
N ASP A 30 -7.60 16.29 6.76
CA ASP A 30 -6.94 16.66 8.02
C ASP A 30 -5.42 16.90 7.87
N GLY A 31 -4.88 16.78 6.66
CA GLY A 31 -3.47 17.04 6.35
C GLY A 31 -2.52 15.85 6.53
N LEU A 32 -3.05 14.65 6.72
CA LEU A 32 -2.23 13.43 6.85
C LEU A 32 -1.75 12.95 5.48
N VAL A 33 -0.48 12.56 5.41
CA VAL A 33 0.11 11.91 4.22
C VAL A 33 -0.22 10.42 4.31
N VAL A 34 -1.15 9.99 3.45
CA VAL A 34 -1.64 8.62 3.40
C VAL A 34 -1.44 8.07 1.99
N ASP A 35 -0.65 7.00 1.88
CA ASP A 35 -0.30 6.34 0.62
C ASP A 35 -0.92 4.94 0.53
N GLU A 36 -1.41 4.55 -0.64
CA GLU A 36 -1.92 3.20 -0.86
C GLU A 36 -0.75 2.22 -1.04
N LEU A 37 -0.78 1.10 -0.31
CA LEU A 37 0.22 0.04 -0.48
C LEU A 37 -0.17 -0.87 -1.64
N CYS A 38 0.41 -0.62 -2.81
CA CYS A 38 0.17 -1.43 -4.00
C CYS A 38 0.94 -2.77 -3.96
N ASN A 39 2.13 -2.81 -3.38
CA ASN A 39 2.98 -3.99 -3.39
C ASN A 39 3.43 -4.33 -1.97
N THR A 40 3.43 -5.62 -1.64
CA THR A 40 3.98 -6.12 -0.38
C THR A 40 5.00 -7.22 -0.65
N VAL A 41 6.14 -7.18 0.03
CA VAL A 41 7.22 -8.14 -0.13
C VAL A 41 7.39 -8.90 1.18
N PRO A 42 7.21 -10.22 1.19
CA PRO A 42 7.46 -11.03 2.38
C PRO A 42 8.95 -10.95 2.78
N THR A 43 9.24 -10.90 4.08
CA THR A 43 10.61 -10.82 4.59
C THR A 43 11.47 -12.05 4.30
N TRP A 44 10.83 -13.20 4.05
CA TRP A 44 11.51 -14.44 3.64
C TRP A 44 11.84 -14.49 2.15
N LEU A 45 11.36 -13.55 1.33
CA LEU A 45 11.56 -13.59 -0.11
C LEU A 45 13.00 -13.17 -0.47
N PRO A 46 13.78 -14.01 -1.18
CA PRO A 46 15.10 -13.64 -1.64
C PRO A 46 15.09 -12.39 -2.52
N GLY A 47 16.06 -11.49 -2.32
CA GLY A 47 16.19 -10.22 -3.05
C GLY A 47 16.02 -10.31 -4.57
N PRO A 48 16.62 -11.30 -5.27
CA PRO A 48 16.44 -11.46 -6.71
C PRO A 48 15.00 -11.72 -7.16
N LEU A 49 14.17 -12.33 -6.29
CA LEU A 49 12.79 -12.67 -6.60
C LEU A 49 11.81 -11.51 -6.31
N VAL A 50 12.25 -10.49 -5.57
CA VAL A 50 11.41 -9.33 -5.21
C VAL A 50 10.83 -8.64 -6.45
N ARG A 51 11.66 -8.41 -7.49
CA ARG A 51 11.17 -7.78 -8.72
C ARG A 51 10.13 -8.62 -9.44
N GLY A 52 10.31 -9.95 -9.48
CA GLY A 52 9.33 -10.87 -10.06
C GLY A 52 8.01 -10.86 -9.28
N TRP A 53 8.10 -10.83 -7.95
CA TRP A 53 6.95 -10.77 -7.07
C TRP A 53 6.16 -9.46 -7.19
N CYS A 54 6.82 -8.30 -7.26
CA CYS A 54 6.13 -7.04 -7.51
C CYS A 54 5.44 -7.05 -8.88
N ARG A 55 6.10 -7.55 -9.94
CA ARG A 55 5.46 -7.66 -11.26
C ARG A 55 4.22 -8.56 -11.26
N ALA A 56 4.26 -9.66 -10.51
CA ALA A 56 3.11 -10.56 -10.37
C ALA A 56 1.94 -9.86 -9.64
N GLN A 57 2.23 -9.10 -8.58
CA GLN A 57 1.23 -8.28 -7.88
C GLN A 57 0.66 -7.18 -8.79
N ASP A 58 1.50 -6.46 -9.54
CA ASP A 58 1.05 -5.43 -10.48
C ASP A 58 0.13 -6.04 -11.57
N ALA A 59 0.50 -7.19 -12.13
CA ALA A 59 -0.32 -7.90 -13.12
C ALA A 59 -1.68 -8.32 -12.53
N TRP A 60 -1.68 -8.83 -11.29
CA TRP A 60 -2.91 -9.18 -10.59
C TRP A 60 -3.81 -7.96 -10.31
N GLN A 61 -3.22 -6.83 -9.93
CA GLN A 61 -3.95 -5.58 -9.72
C GLN A 61 -4.55 -5.06 -11.02
N TRP A 62 -3.78 -5.10 -12.11
CA TRP A 62 -4.26 -4.72 -13.44
C TRP A 62 -5.48 -5.55 -13.84
N LEU A 63 -5.43 -6.88 -13.66
CA LEU A 63 -6.57 -7.77 -13.92
C LEU A 63 -7.80 -7.54 -13.01
N ARG A 64 -7.64 -6.88 -11.87
CA ARG A 64 -8.77 -6.53 -10.98
C ARG A 64 -9.42 -5.19 -11.32
N LEU A 65 -8.74 -4.35 -12.10
CA LEU A 65 -9.23 -3.05 -12.53
C LEU A 65 -10.01 -3.13 -13.85
N PHE A 66 -9.86 -4.22 -14.60
CA PHE A 66 -10.63 -4.58 -15.81
C PHE A 66 -11.63 -5.68 -15.51
#